data_AF-A0A8B8HFI7-F1
#
_entry.id   AF-A0A8B8HFI7-F1
#
_cell.length_a   1.000
_cell.length_b   1.000
_cell.length_c   1.000
_cell.angle_alpha   90.00
_cell.angle_beta   90.00
_cell.angle_gamma   90.00
#
_symmetry.space_group_name_H-M   'P 1'
#
loop_
_entity.id
_entity.type
_entity.pdbx_description
1 polymer ?
#
loop_
_entity_poly.entity_id
_entity_poly.type
_entity_poly.pdbx_seq_one_letter_code
_entity_poly.pdbx_strand_id
1 'polypeptide(L)'
;MFRVTEANVPSEECECTQRLSTENCLSRLCAGPDVPPTDIRVCNLTQSGINAITWKETSNYWRKYLKEYPLSYSLWYPVATGKKYKIENQIDAFFTHIVPAYFIDLILFILGKKTFMINVVKRLHAGLDLLDYYTARNWTFKNDYFLSLENRISKEEREIFYTNISMINIGDFMRNYIKGIRVFYCKEDESTLPKAKKLHQRLYYLHVATKTIVYALCAYVMYRIYIMFL
;
A
#
# COMPACT_ATOMS: atom_id res chain seq x y z
N MET A 1 2.78 -11.44 -17.78
CA MET A 1 4.26 -11.36 -17.83
C MET A 1 4.65 -9.89 -17.68
N PHE A 2 4.86 -9.44 -16.44
CA PHE A 2 5.34 -8.08 -16.19
C PHE A 2 6.87 -8.14 -16.24
N ARG A 3 7.46 -7.54 -17.28
CA ARG A 3 8.89 -7.24 -17.34
C ARG A 3 9.10 -6.04 -16.45
N VAL A 4 9.77 -6.23 -15.32
CA VAL A 4 10.32 -5.13 -14.52
C VAL A 4 11.46 -4.56 -15.37
N THR A 5 11.22 -3.42 -16.01
CA THR A 5 12.29 -2.64 -16.61
C THR A 5 13.04 -1.96 -15.48
N GLU A 6 14.31 -2.31 -15.30
CA GLU A 6 15.25 -1.66 -14.41
C GLU A 6 15.19 -0.14 -14.64
N ALA A 7 14.92 0.59 -13.56
CA ALA A 7 15.09 2.03 -13.57
C ALA A 7 16.59 2.31 -13.48
N ASN A 8 17.16 2.86 -14.56
CA ASN A 8 18.49 3.46 -14.52
C ASN A 8 18.48 4.64 -13.54
N VAL A 9 18.89 4.37 -12.30
CA VAL A 9 19.27 5.39 -11.33
C VAL A 9 20.73 5.75 -11.61
N PRO A 10 21.10 7.03 -11.72
CA PRO A 10 22.49 7.44 -11.93
C PRO A 10 23.35 6.94 -10.77
N SER A 11 24.36 6.14 -11.10
CA SER A 11 25.39 5.64 -10.19
C SER A 11 26.42 6.74 -9.92
N GLU A 12 26.09 7.72 -9.09
CA GLU A 12 27.10 8.58 -8.48
C GLU A 12 27.53 7.97 -7.14
N GLU A 13 28.68 7.28 -7.20
CA GLU A 13 29.70 7.12 -6.16
C GLU A 13 29.21 6.89 -4.71
N CYS A 14 28.80 5.65 -4.40
CA CYS A 14 28.82 5.18 -3.01
C CYS A 14 29.03 3.65 -2.88
N GLU A 15 29.74 3.01 -3.81
CA GLU A 15 29.61 1.55 -4.00
C GLU A 15 30.79 0.67 -3.54
N CYS A 16 31.90 1.22 -3.02
CA CYS A 16 33.04 0.38 -2.60
C CYS A 16 33.32 0.35 -1.09
N THR A 17 33.03 1.42 -0.35
CA THR A 17 33.39 1.50 1.08
C THR A 17 32.33 0.87 2.00
N GLN A 18 31.05 0.95 1.64
CA GLN A 18 29.96 0.34 2.42
C GLN A 18 29.94 -1.18 2.32
N ARG A 19 30.29 -1.76 1.15
CA ARG A 19 30.25 -3.21 0.92
C ARG A 19 31.25 -3.98 1.81
N LEU A 20 32.48 -3.47 1.91
CA LEU A 20 33.54 -4.02 2.76
C LEU A 20 33.25 -3.87 4.27
N SER A 21 32.56 -2.79 4.66
CA SER A 21 32.09 -2.59 6.04
C SER A 21 30.97 -3.57 6.40
N THR A 22 29.99 -3.76 5.52
CA THR A 22 28.85 -4.65 5.77
C THR A 22 29.25 -6.13 5.84
N GLU A 23 30.18 -6.60 5.00
CA GLU A 23 30.60 -8.02 5.02
C GLU A 23 31.41 -8.37 6.29
N ASN A 24 32.29 -7.48 6.75
CA ASN A 24 33.04 -7.65 8.00
C ASN A 24 32.15 -7.48 9.25
N CYS A 25 31.12 -6.64 9.19
CA CYS A 25 30.22 -6.42 10.31
C CYS A 25 29.18 -7.55 10.44
N LEU A 26 28.60 -8.01 9.31
CA LEU A 26 27.66 -9.13 9.28
C LEU A 26 28.31 -10.46 9.71
N SER A 27 29.55 -10.73 9.27
CA SER A 27 30.28 -11.92 9.71
C SER A 27 30.57 -11.92 11.21
N ARG A 28 30.87 -10.75 11.81
CA ARG A 28 31.05 -10.57 13.25
C ARG A 28 29.75 -10.62 14.06
N LEU A 29 28.65 -10.11 13.52
CA LEU A 29 27.33 -10.13 14.17
C LEU A 29 26.73 -11.55 14.23
N CYS A 30 27.02 -12.36 13.23
CA CYS A 30 26.59 -13.76 13.14
C CYS A 30 27.54 -14.73 13.87
N ALA A 31 28.80 -14.39 14.10
CA ALA A 31 29.74 -15.22 14.85
C ALA A 31 29.71 -14.89 16.35
N GLY A 32 29.47 -15.91 17.20
CA GLY A 32 29.85 -15.81 18.62
C GLY A 32 31.37 -15.96 18.76
N PRO A 33 31.96 -15.68 19.93
CA PRO A 33 33.40 -15.78 20.12
C PRO A 33 33.87 -17.24 19.87
N ASP A 34 34.81 -17.39 18.93
CA ASP A 34 35.75 -18.50 18.75
C ASP A 34 35.22 -19.93 18.49
N VAL A 35 34.17 -20.10 17.67
CA VAL A 35 33.82 -21.41 17.08
C VAL A 35 33.63 -21.25 15.57
N PRO A 36 34.30 -22.06 14.71
CA PRO A 36 34.03 -22.04 13.27
C PRO A 36 32.54 -22.34 13.06
N PRO A 37 31.79 -21.54 12.28
CA PRO A 37 30.34 -21.67 12.22
C PRO A 37 29.99 -22.98 11.50
N THR A 38 29.74 -24.03 12.27
CA THR A 38 29.08 -25.24 11.78
C THR A 38 27.62 -24.99 11.45
N ASP A 39 27.07 -23.82 11.81
CA ASP A 39 25.67 -23.45 11.59
C ASP A 39 25.56 -21.97 11.16
N ILE A 40 24.98 -21.72 9.97
CA ILE A 40 24.80 -20.37 9.41
C ILE A 40 23.67 -19.68 10.18
N ARG A 41 23.98 -18.59 10.89
CA ARG A 41 22.95 -17.82 11.61
C ARG A 41 22.15 -16.94 10.64
N VAL A 42 20.88 -17.29 10.44
CA VAL A 42 19.92 -16.50 9.66
C VAL A 42 19.26 -15.46 10.55
N CYS A 43 19.35 -14.18 10.17
CA CYS A 43 18.75 -13.06 10.88
C CYS A 43 17.54 -12.53 10.12
N ASN A 44 16.33 -12.74 10.66
CA ASN A 44 15.09 -12.25 10.06
C ASN A 44 14.83 -10.78 10.43
N LEU A 45 14.98 -9.89 9.45
CA LEU A 45 14.64 -8.46 9.56
C LEU A 45 13.12 -8.26 9.47
N THR A 46 12.40 -8.43 10.58
CA THR A 46 10.93 -8.26 10.61
C THR A 46 10.49 -7.43 11.82
N GLN A 47 9.39 -6.69 11.68
CA GLN A 47 8.80 -5.88 12.76
C GLN A 47 7.82 -6.67 13.65
N SER A 48 7.79 -8.00 13.53
CA SER A 48 6.85 -8.89 14.20
C SER A 48 6.83 -8.62 15.71
N GLY A 49 5.66 -8.25 16.25
CA GLY A 49 5.45 -8.02 17.68
C GLY A 49 5.96 -6.70 18.25
N ILE A 50 6.51 -5.78 17.44
CA ILE A 50 7.11 -4.52 17.92
C ILE A 50 6.23 -3.32 17.53
N ASN A 51 6.17 -3.04 16.23
CA ASN A 51 5.38 -1.95 15.66
C ASN A 51 4.18 -2.52 14.90
N ALA A 52 3.32 -3.23 15.62
CA ALA A 52 2.12 -3.81 15.02
C ALA A 52 1.19 -2.69 14.51
N ILE A 53 0.81 -2.77 13.24
CA ILE A 53 -0.16 -1.86 12.62
C ILE A 53 -1.36 -2.67 12.12
N THR A 54 -2.55 -2.17 12.40
CA THR A 54 -3.79 -2.76 11.88
C THR A 54 -4.12 -2.24 10.48
N TRP A 55 -4.93 -3.01 9.73
CA TRP A 55 -5.50 -2.54 8.46
C TRP A 55 -6.34 -1.26 8.60
N LYS A 56 -6.98 -1.07 9.77
CA LYS A 56 -7.76 0.13 10.07
C LYS A 56 -6.85 1.36 10.20
N GLU A 57 -5.77 1.26 10.95
CA GLU A 57 -4.78 2.33 11.12
C GLU A 57 -4.08 2.64 9.79
N THR A 58 -3.66 1.61 9.07
CA THR A 58 -3.11 1.72 7.71
C THR A 58 -4.05 2.53 6.81
N SER A 59 -5.33 2.17 6.78
CA SER A 59 -6.34 2.88 5.98
C SER A 59 -6.54 4.33 6.43
N ASN A 60 -6.41 4.62 7.72
CA ASN A 60 -6.49 5.99 8.25
C ASN A 60 -5.31 6.83 7.77
N TYR A 61 -4.08 6.29 7.81
CA TYR A 61 -2.89 6.96 7.27
C TYR A 61 -3.02 7.20 5.77
N TRP A 62 -3.46 6.20 5.01
CA TRP A 62 -3.75 6.35 3.59
C TRP A 62 -4.73 7.48 3.31
N ARG A 63 -5.88 7.51 4.00
CA ARG A 63 -6.87 8.60 3.83
C ARG A 63 -6.31 9.98 4.19
N LYS A 64 -5.51 10.07 5.25
CA LYS A 64 -4.88 11.32 5.68
C LYS A 64 -3.88 11.82 4.64
N TYR A 65 -2.92 11.00 4.26
CA TYR A 65 -1.80 11.43 3.41
C TYR A 65 -2.14 11.44 1.91
N LEU A 66 -3.12 10.66 1.43
CA LEU A 66 -3.65 10.85 0.07
C LEU A 66 -4.39 12.17 -0.09
N LYS A 67 -4.92 12.77 0.98
CA LYS A 67 -5.47 14.13 0.93
C LYS A 67 -4.35 15.17 0.82
N GLU A 68 -3.19 14.90 1.41
CA GLU A 68 -2.01 15.77 1.36
C GLU A 68 -1.25 15.65 0.03
N TYR A 69 -1.10 14.43 -0.46
CA TYR A 69 -0.40 14.05 -1.70
C TYR A 69 -1.30 13.23 -2.65
N PRO A 70 -2.44 13.78 -3.11
CA PRO A 70 -3.35 13.07 -4.02
C PRO A 70 -2.70 12.90 -5.39
N LEU A 71 -3.16 11.94 -6.20
CA LEU A 71 -2.69 11.73 -7.59
C LEU A 71 -3.42 12.66 -8.58
N SER A 72 -2.74 13.04 -9.67
CA SER A 72 -3.29 13.89 -10.72
C SER A 72 -4.26 13.16 -11.65
N TYR A 73 -4.15 11.84 -11.72
CA TYR A 73 -4.94 10.98 -12.59
C TYR A 73 -5.74 9.97 -11.75
N SER A 74 -6.79 10.44 -11.10
CA SER A 74 -7.77 9.58 -10.41
C SER A 74 -9.13 9.68 -11.07
N LEU A 75 -9.76 8.54 -11.34
CA LEU A 75 -11.11 8.47 -11.92
C LEU A 75 -12.21 8.63 -10.86
N TRP A 76 -11.92 8.22 -9.62
CA TRP A 76 -12.86 8.27 -8.51
C TRP A 76 -12.16 8.67 -7.21
N TYR A 77 -12.93 9.02 -6.18
CA TYR A 77 -12.39 9.27 -4.86
C TYR A 77 -11.86 7.95 -4.26
N PRO A 78 -10.59 7.90 -3.82
CA PRO A 78 -10.00 6.67 -3.28
C PRO A 78 -10.62 6.34 -1.92
N VAL A 79 -11.43 5.29 -1.88
CA VAL A 79 -11.95 4.69 -0.65
C VAL A 79 -11.45 3.26 -0.57
N ALA A 80 -10.64 2.98 0.43
CA ALA A 80 -10.24 1.62 0.77
C ALA A 80 -10.67 1.34 2.21
N THR A 81 -11.47 0.30 2.37
CA THR A 81 -11.85 -0.22 3.69
C THR A 81 -11.78 -1.73 3.62
N GLY A 82 -10.92 -2.34 4.44
CA GLY A 82 -10.90 -3.80 4.58
C GLY A 82 -12.23 -4.31 5.13
N LYS A 83 -12.79 -5.33 4.47
CA LYS A 83 -14.02 -6.00 4.92
C LYS A 83 -13.64 -7.27 5.70
N LYS A 84 -14.46 -7.64 6.69
CA LYS A 84 -14.22 -8.83 7.50
C LYS A 84 -14.58 -10.11 6.75
N TYR A 85 -15.64 -10.06 5.94
CA TYR A 85 -16.16 -11.23 5.23
C TYR A 85 -15.91 -11.13 3.73
N LYS A 86 -15.52 -12.25 3.12
CA LYS A 86 -15.22 -12.33 1.68
C LYS A 86 -16.43 -11.96 0.82
N ILE A 87 -17.63 -12.36 1.23
CA ILE A 87 -18.87 -12.06 0.51
C ILE A 87 -19.13 -10.55 0.48
N GLU A 88 -18.97 -9.85 1.61
CA GLU A 88 -19.10 -8.39 1.65
C GLU A 88 -18.10 -7.71 0.71
N ASN A 89 -16.85 -8.20 0.68
CA ASN A 89 -15.82 -7.70 -0.22
C ASN A 89 -16.18 -7.92 -1.70
N GLN A 90 -16.74 -9.09 -2.04
CA GLN A 90 -17.16 -9.40 -3.41
C GLN A 90 -18.35 -8.55 -3.87
N ILE A 91 -19.33 -8.33 -2.99
CA ILE A 91 -20.48 -7.46 -3.26
C ILE A 91 -20.00 -6.02 -3.48
N ASP A 92 -19.16 -5.50 -2.57
CA ASP A 92 -18.59 -4.15 -2.67
C ASP A 92 -17.79 -3.99 -3.97
N ALA A 93 -16.92 -4.96 -4.30
CA ALA A 93 -16.15 -4.95 -5.54
C ALA A 93 -17.01 -5.03 -6.81
N PHE A 94 -18.11 -5.80 -6.78
CA PHE A 94 -19.05 -5.86 -7.90
C PHE A 94 -19.64 -4.48 -8.22
N PHE A 95 -20.14 -3.78 -7.20
CA PHE A 95 -20.76 -2.45 -7.38
C PHE A 95 -19.76 -1.32 -7.61
N THR A 96 -18.54 -1.41 -7.07
CA THR A 96 -17.56 -0.31 -7.11
C THR A 96 -16.49 -0.47 -8.20
N HIS A 97 -16.24 -1.69 -8.67
CA HIS A 97 -15.23 -1.97 -9.70
C HIS A 97 -15.85 -2.51 -10.98
N ILE A 98 -16.69 -3.55 -10.88
CA ILE A 98 -17.18 -4.27 -12.07
C ILE A 98 -18.27 -3.49 -12.81
N VAL A 99 -19.35 -3.11 -12.12
CA VAL A 99 -20.46 -2.37 -12.74
C VAL A 99 -20.00 -1.04 -13.37
N PRO A 100 -19.20 -0.20 -12.68
CA PRO A 100 -18.70 1.04 -13.28
C PRO A 100 -17.77 0.81 -14.48
N ALA A 101 -16.98 -0.27 -14.46
CA ALA A 101 -16.09 -0.58 -15.58
C ALA A 101 -16.86 -0.93 -16.86
N TYR A 102 -17.89 -1.77 -16.76
CA TYR A 102 -18.76 -2.07 -17.90
C TYR A 102 -19.52 -0.83 -18.36
N PHE A 103 -19.97 0.03 -17.45
CA PHE A 103 -20.64 1.28 -17.81
C PHE A 103 -19.71 2.22 -18.61
N ILE A 104 -18.46 2.39 -18.17
CA ILE A 104 -17.46 3.21 -18.88
C ILE A 104 -17.14 2.60 -20.25
N ASP A 105 -16.92 1.28 -20.32
CA ASP A 105 -16.63 0.62 -21.60
C ASP A 105 -17.82 0.66 -22.56
N LEU A 106 -19.07 0.60 -22.06
CA LEU A 106 -20.27 0.79 -22.87
C LEU A 106 -20.31 2.19 -23.49
N ILE A 107 -20.03 3.23 -22.70
CA ILE A 107 -19.95 4.61 -23.21
C ILE A 107 -18.86 4.72 -24.27
N LEU A 108 -17.67 4.17 -24.02
CA LEU A 108 -16.58 4.19 -24.98
C LEU A 108 -16.95 3.47 -26.28
N PHE A 109 -17.61 2.31 -26.17
CA PHE A 109 -18.09 1.55 -27.31
C PHE A 109 -19.11 2.33 -28.16
N ILE A 110 -20.10 2.96 -27.52
CA ILE A 110 -21.10 3.81 -28.22
C ILE A 110 -20.43 5.00 -28.91
N LEU A 111 -19.37 5.56 -28.30
CA LEU A 111 -18.59 6.65 -28.88
C LEU A 111 -17.56 6.19 -29.93
N GLY A 112 -17.54 4.90 -30.31
CA GLY A 112 -16.57 4.35 -31.26
C GLY A 112 -15.11 4.33 -30.75
N LYS A 113 -14.91 4.45 -29.45
CA LYS A 113 -13.60 4.44 -28.78
C LYS A 113 -13.24 3.05 -28.30
N LYS A 114 -11.93 2.81 -28.17
CA LYS A 114 -11.39 1.56 -27.63
C LYS A 114 -11.79 1.38 -26.16
N THR A 115 -12.42 0.25 -25.85
CA THR A 115 -12.73 -0.17 -24.48
C THR A 115 -11.48 -0.68 -23.77
N PHE A 116 -11.35 -0.39 -22.48
CA PHE A 116 -10.16 -0.78 -21.72
C PHE A 116 -10.42 -0.99 -20.22
N MET A 117 -11.52 -0.47 -19.69
CA MET A 117 -11.74 -0.40 -18.24
C MET A 117 -11.90 -1.79 -17.63
N ILE A 118 -12.61 -2.70 -18.29
CA ILE A 118 -12.77 -4.07 -17.80
C ILE A 118 -11.44 -4.82 -17.71
N ASN A 119 -10.50 -4.52 -18.61
CA ASN A 119 -9.16 -5.13 -18.60
C ASN A 119 -8.32 -4.59 -17.43
N VAL A 120 -8.49 -3.33 -17.06
CA VAL A 120 -7.87 -2.75 -15.86
C VAL A 120 -8.41 -3.43 -14.60
N VAL A 121 -9.73 -3.58 -14.50
CA VAL A 121 -10.36 -4.23 -13.34
C VAL A 121 -9.96 -5.71 -13.23
N LYS A 122 -9.87 -6.45 -14.35
CA LYS A 122 -9.35 -7.84 -14.34
C LYS A 122 -7.94 -7.94 -13.78
N ARG A 123 -7.03 -7.03 -14.17
CA ARG A 123 -5.65 -7.00 -13.66
C ARG A 123 -5.61 -6.64 -12.17
N LEU A 124 -6.46 -5.71 -11.74
CA LEU A 124 -6.61 -5.36 -10.33
C LEU A 124 -7.04 -6.58 -9.51
N HIS A 125 -8.08 -7.30 -9.93
CA HIS A 125 -8.56 -8.49 -9.24
C HIS A 125 -7.51 -9.60 -9.18
N ALA A 126 -6.80 -9.87 -10.29
CA ALA A 126 -5.72 -10.85 -10.27
C ALA A 126 -4.62 -10.50 -9.26
N GLY A 127 -4.29 -9.21 -9.10
CA GLY A 127 -3.36 -8.74 -8.09
C GLY A 127 -3.90 -8.89 -6.66
N LEU A 128 -5.16 -8.55 -6.44
CA LEU A 128 -5.82 -8.72 -5.14
C LEU A 128 -5.93 -10.19 -4.73
N ASP A 129 -6.27 -11.08 -5.65
CA ASP A 129 -6.37 -12.52 -5.40
C ASP A 129 -5.01 -13.12 -5.00
N LEU A 130 -3.91 -12.63 -5.60
CA LEU A 130 -2.56 -13.01 -5.20
C LEU A 130 -2.21 -12.50 -3.80
N LEU A 131 -2.60 -11.27 -3.48
CA LEU A 131 -2.29 -10.63 -2.19
C LEU A 131 -3.12 -11.19 -1.04
N ASP A 132 -4.36 -11.64 -1.30
CA ASP A 132 -5.32 -12.11 -0.30
C ASP A 132 -4.69 -13.09 0.69
N TYR A 133 -3.90 -14.05 0.19
CA TYR A 133 -3.25 -15.05 1.03
C TYR A 133 -2.33 -14.43 2.10
N TYR A 134 -1.60 -13.38 1.72
CA TYR A 134 -0.61 -12.73 2.56
C TYR A 134 -1.23 -11.65 3.44
N THR A 135 -2.22 -10.91 2.95
CA THR A 135 -2.80 -9.76 3.64
C THR A 135 -3.92 -10.12 4.61
N ALA A 136 -4.63 -11.23 4.39
CA ALA A 136 -5.77 -11.64 5.21
C ALA A 136 -5.40 -12.49 6.43
N ARG A 137 -4.14 -12.91 6.55
CA ARG A 137 -3.64 -13.73 7.66
C ARG A 137 -2.70 -12.91 8.54
N ASN A 138 -2.71 -13.24 9.83
CA ASN A 138 -1.68 -12.76 10.74
C ASN A 138 -0.43 -13.62 10.57
N TRP A 139 0.69 -12.95 10.39
CA TRP A 139 2.00 -13.59 10.29
C TRP A 139 2.83 -13.20 11.48
N THR A 140 3.30 -14.20 12.22
CA THR A 140 4.26 -14.01 13.30
C THR A 140 5.58 -14.58 12.84
N PHE A 141 6.57 -13.71 12.69
CA PHE A 141 7.93 -14.12 12.33
C PHE A 141 8.82 -14.06 13.56
N LYS A 142 9.67 -15.09 13.73
CA LYS A 142 10.69 -15.11 14.77
C LYS A 142 11.85 -14.19 14.36
N ASN A 143 12.15 -13.19 15.18
CA ASN A 143 13.20 -12.18 14.94
C ASN A 143 14.16 -12.01 16.14
N ASP A 144 14.18 -12.96 17.08
CA ASP A 144 14.97 -12.89 18.32
C ASP A 144 16.45 -12.55 18.07
N TYR A 145 17.05 -13.11 17.02
CA TYR A 145 18.44 -12.81 16.67
C TYR A 145 18.63 -11.35 16.29
N PHE A 146 17.75 -10.80 15.45
CA PHE A 146 17.80 -9.40 15.05
C PHE A 146 17.65 -8.47 16.26
N LEU A 147 16.71 -8.78 17.16
CA LEU A 147 16.49 -8.00 18.38
C LEU A 147 17.67 -8.06 19.35
N SER A 148 18.37 -9.20 19.37
CA SER A 148 19.60 -9.31 20.17
C SER A 148 20.76 -8.48 19.63
N LEU A 149 20.75 -8.06 18.35
CA LEU A 149 21.84 -7.30 17.74
C LEU A 149 22.04 -5.94 18.41
N GLU A 150 20.96 -5.27 18.82
CA GLU A 150 21.05 -3.96 19.47
C GLU A 150 21.96 -4.01 20.71
N ASN A 151 21.95 -5.12 21.45
CA ASN A 151 22.77 -5.32 22.65
C ASN A 151 24.16 -5.89 22.36
N ARG A 152 24.43 -6.30 21.12
CA ARG A 152 25.69 -6.96 20.71
C ARG A 152 26.63 -6.03 19.93
N ILE A 153 26.08 -5.02 19.26
CA ILE A 153 26.86 -4.01 18.55
C ILE A 153 27.42 -2.97 19.51
N SER A 154 28.56 -2.39 19.13
CA SER A 154 29.14 -1.23 19.79
C SER A 154 28.22 0.00 19.68
N LYS A 155 28.47 1.03 20.50
CA LYS A 155 27.67 2.27 20.45
C LYS A 155 27.85 2.98 19.11
N GLU A 156 29.08 2.96 18.59
CA GLU A 156 29.47 3.54 17.31
C GLU A 156 28.74 2.84 16.16
N GLU A 157 28.68 1.50 16.18
CA GLU A 157 27.92 0.72 15.19
C GLU A 157 26.42 0.97 15.28
N ARG A 158 25.88 1.21 16.48
CA ARG A 158 24.46 1.53 16.67
C ARG A 158 24.05 2.85 16.04
N GLU A 159 24.97 3.80 15.94
CA GLU A 159 24.71 5.08 15.25
C GLU A 159 24.69 4.92 13.73
N ILE A 160 25.43 3.93 13.21
CA ILE A 160 25.52 3.63 11.76
C ILE A 160 24.38 2.71 11.32
N PHE A 161 24.05 1.70 12.13
CA PHE A 161 23.08 0.66 11.79
C PHE A 161 21.76 0.86 12.56
N TYR A 162 20.67 1.02 11.80
CA TYR A 162 19.32 1.12 12.35
C TYR A 162 18.80 -0.23 12.85
N THR A 163 19.26 -0.66 14.03
CA THR A 163 18.85 -1.94 14.62
C THR A 163 17.60 -1.84 15.49
N ASN A 164 17.27 -0.65 16.00
CA ASN A 164 16.09 -0.43 16.82
C ASN A 164 14.86 -0.09 15.96
N ILE A 165 14.06 -1.11 15.65
CA ILE A 165 12.83 -0.96 14.87
C ILE A 165 11.79 -0.10 15.60
N SER A 166 11.77 -0.11 16.93
CA SER A 166 10.78 0.62 17.75
C SER A 166 10.85 2.14 17.56
N MET A 167 11.97 2.67 17.06
CA MET A 167 12.13 4.09 16.75
C MET A 167 11.37 4.55 15.50
N ILE A 168 10.88 3.64 14.67
CA ILE A 168 10.18 3.99 13.43
C ILE A 168 8.81 4.59 13.76
N ASN A 169 8.65 5.88 13.45
CA ASN A 169 7.34 6.52 13.46
C ASN A 169 6.53 6.07 12.23
N ILE A 170 5.49 5.28 12.48
CA ILE A 170 4.64 4.73 11.42
C ILE A 170 3.95 5.84 10.61
N GLY A 171 3.59 6.96 11.23
CA GLY A 171 2.97 8.10 10.55
C GLY A 171 3.90 8.76 9.54
N ASP A 172 5.13 9.06 9.94
CA ASP A 172 6.13 9.67 9.06
C ASP A 172 6.55 8.71 7.96
N PHE A 173 6.70 7.42 8.28
CA PHE A 173 6.93 6.37 7.30
C PHE A 173 5.82 6.35 6.24
N MET A 174 4.54 6.32 6.65
CA MET A 174 3.40 6.28 5.73
C MET A 174 3.28 7.56 4.90
N ARG A 175 3.60 8.72 5.47
CA ARG A 175 3.65 9.99 4.73
C ARG A 175 4.69 9.96 3.63
N ASN A 176 5.91 9.57 3.97
CA ASN A 176 7.03 9.50 3.03
C ASN A 176 6.79 8.41 1.96
N TYR A 177 6.20 7.29 2.35
CA TYR A 177 5.80 6.22 1.44
C TYR A 177 4.80 6.71 0.38
N ILE A 178 3.74 7.42 0.79
CA ILE A 178 2.73 7.94 -0.15
C ILE A 178 3.30 9.05 -1.04
N LYS A 179 4.16 9.93 -0.49
CA LYS A 179 4.91 10.90 -1.29
C LYS A 179 5.82 10.19 -2.31
N GLY A 180 6.50 9.12 -1.89
CA GLY A 180 7.38 8.31 -2.72
C GLY A 180 6.63 7.62 -3.86
N ILE A 181 5.45 7.06 -3.61
CA ILE A 181 4.60 6.49 -4.68
C ILE A 181 4.30 7.55 -5.74
N ARG A 182 3.89 8.74 -5.31
CA ARG A 182 3.57 9.84 -6.23
C ARG A 182 4.75 10.20 -7.13
N VAL A 183 5.93 10.41 -6.54
CA VAL A 183 7.12 10.91 -7.25
C VAL A 183 7.79 9.81 -8.07
N PHE A 184 8.04 8.65 -7.46
CA PHE A 184 8.88 7.61 -8.08
C PHE A 184 8.07 6.58 -8.88
N TYR A 185 6.92 6.14 -8.37
CA TYR A 185 6.11 5.12 -9.04
C TYR A 185 5.17 5.73 -10.08
N CYS A 186 4.42 6.76 -9.69
CA CYS A 186 3.50 7.47 -10.59
C CYS A 186 4.19 8.52 -11.45
N LYS A 187 5.46 8.84 -11.18
CA LYS A 187 6.26 9.81 -11.94
C LYS A 187 5.58 11.17 -12.08
N GLU A 188 4.89 11.62 -11.02
CA GLU A 188 4.23 12.92 -11.01
C GLU A 188 5.15 14.00 -10.44
N ASP A 189 5.33 15.08 -11.21
CA ASP A 189 6.10 16.24 -10.79
C ASP A 189 5.44 16.99 -9.61
N GLU A 190 6.25 17.61 -8.75
CA GLU A 190 5.75 18.34 -7.59
C GLU A 190 4.85 19.53 -7.98
N SER A 191 5.09 20.18 -9.14
CA SER A 191 4.26 21.28 -9.66
C SER A 191 2.82 20.87 -9.97
N THR A 192 2.55 19.57 -10.16
CA THR A 192 1.19 19.06 -10.44
C THR A 192 0.34 18.93 -9.18
N LEU A 193 0.94 19.04 -7.98
CA LEU A 193 0.26 18.83 -6.70
C LEU A 193 -0.96 19.76 -6.46
N PRO A 194 -0.91 21.07 -6.78
CA PRO A 194 -2.08 21.94 -6.63
C PRO A 194 -3.26 21.51 -7.50
N LYS A 195 -2.99 21.04 -8.73
CA LYS A 195 -4.01 20.50 -9.65
C LYS A 195 -4.59 19.20 -9.10
N ALA A 196 -3.73 18.29 -8.62
CA ALA A 196 -4.15 17.03 -8.02
C ALA A 196 -5.06 17.25 -6.79
N LYS A 197 -4.74 18.24 -5.93
CA LYS A 197 -5.58 18.61 -4.78
C LYS A 197 -6.97 19.11 -5.20
N LYS A 198 -7.05 19.96 -6.23
CA LYS A 198 -8.34 20.41 -6.77
C LYS A 198 -9.17 19.25 -7.34
N LEU A 199 -8.54 18.33 -8.08
CA LEU A 199 -9.21 17.13 -8.57
C LEU A 199 -9.72 16.25 -7.41
N HIS A 200 -8.88 15.99 -6.41
CA HIS A 200 -9.25 15.18 -5.26
C HIS A 200 -10.46 15.76 -4.50
N GLN A 201 -10.53 17.08 -4.32
CA GLN A 201 -11.68 17.75 -3.72
C GLN A 201 -12.95 17.58 -4.56
N ARG A 202 -12.87 17.75 -5.88
CA ARG A 202 -14.03 17.52 -6.79
C ARG A 202 -14.52 16.08 -6.72
N LEU A 203 -13.60 15.12 -6.74
CA LEU A 203 -13.91 13.70 -6.62
C LEU A 203 -14.52 13.37 -5.26
N TYR A 204 -14.07 14.02 -4.18
CA TYR A 204 -14.69 13.87 -2.86
C TYR A 204 -16.16 14.29 -2.87
N TYR A 205 -16.49 15.48 -3.38
CA TYR A 205 -17.87 15.93 -3.47
C TYR A 205 -18.71 15.04 -4.38
N LEU A 206 -18.16 14.61 -5.52
CA LEU A 206 -18.82 13.67 -6.42
C LEU A 206 -19.12 12.34 -5.71
N HIS A 207 -18.17 11.82 -4.94
CA HIS A 207 -18.33 10.59 -4.17
C HIS A 207 -19.42 10.72 -3.11
N VAL A 208 -19.40 11.82 -2.33
CA VAL A 208 -20.42 12.09 -1.32
C VAL A 208 -21.80 12.22 -1.97
N ALA A 209 -21.93 12.99 -3.04
CA ALA A 209 -23.19 13.15 -3.77
C ALA A 209 -23.71 11.80 -4.29
N THR A 210 -22.84 11.00 -4.90
CA THR A 210 -23.19 9.67 -5.42
C THR A 210 -23.70 8.75 -4.31
N LYS A 211 -22.99 8.70 -3.17
CA LYS A 211 -23.44 7.90 -2.02
C LYS A 211 -24.79 8.37 -1.48
N THR A 212 -24.98 9.68 -1.33
CA THR A 212 -26.25 10.26 -0.86
C THR A 212 -27.40 9.90 -1.81
N ILE A 213 -27.20 10.01 -3.13
CA ILE A 213 -28.20 9.65 -4.13
C ILE A 213 -28.54 8.16 -4.04
N VAL A 214 -27.52 7.28 -3.97
CA VAL A 214 -27.75 5.83 -3.86
C VAL A 214 -28.53 5.49 -2.58
N TYR A 215 -28.17 6.04 -1.43
CA TYR A 215 -28.91 5.79 -0.18
C TYR A 215 -30.35 6.32 -0.24
N ALA A 216 -30.56 7.50 -0.83
CA ALA A 216 -31.90 8.06 -1.01
C ALA A 216 -32.76 7.19 -1.94
N LEU A 217 -32.18 6.68 -3.04
CA LEU A 217 -32.88 5.75 -3.95
C LEU A 217 -33.21 4.43 -3.26
N CYS A 218 -32.27 3.85 -2.49
CA CYS A 218 -32.54 2.63 -1.71
C CYS A 218 -33.68 2.86 -0.71
N ALA A 219 -33.65 3.97 0.03
CA ALA A 219 -34.71 4.31 0.99
C ALA A 219 -36.07 4.50 0.31
N TYR A 220 -36.10 5.17 -0.85
CA TYR A 220 -37.30 5.35 -1.64
C TYR A 220 -37.89 4.01 -2.13
N VAL A 221 -37.05 3.12 -2.66
CA VAL A 221 -37.48 1.78 -3.11
C VAL A 221 -38.04 0.98 -1.95
N MET A 222 -37.37 0.99 -0.80
CA MET A 222 -37.85 0.31 0.41
C MET A 222 -39.21 0.87 0.88
N TYR A 223 -39.40 2.19 0.85
CA TYR A 223 -40.67 2.82 1.18
C TYR A 223 -41.80 2.44 0.20
N ARG A 224 -41.50 2.39 -1.11
CA ARG A 224 -42.46 1.97 -2.12
C ARG A 224 -42.86 0.50 -1.97
N ILE A 225 -41.91 -0.37 -1.65
CA ILE A 225 -42.16 -1.78 -1.35
C ILE A 225 -43.04 -1.91 -0.10
N TYR A 226 -42.71 -1.19 0.97
CA TYR A 226 -43.49 -1.19 2.20
C TYR A 226 -44.95 -0.81 1.98
N ILE A 227 -45.20 0.27 1.20
CA ILE A 227 -46.58 0.67 0.83
C ILE A 227 -47.28 -0.38 -0.03
N MET A 228 -46.57 -1.06 -0.93
CA MET A 228 -47.17 -2.08 -1.79
C MET A 228 -47.65 -3.31 -1.01
N PHE A 229 -47.03 -3.59 0.14
CA PHE A 229 -47.37 -4.71 1.02
C PHE A 229 -48.35 -4.34 2.15
N LEU A 230 -48.72 -3.06 2.28
CA LEU A 230 -49.72 -2.56 3.23
C LEU A 230 -51.07 -2.41 2.54
#